data_AF-A0A1M7U0N4-F1
#
_entry.id   AF-A0A1M7U0N4-F1
#
_cell.length_a   1.000
_cell.length_b   1.000
_cell.length_c   1.000
_cell.angle_alpha   90.00
_cell.angle_beta   90.00
_cell.angle_gamma   90.00
#
_symmetry.space_group_name_H-M   'P 1'
#
loop_
_entity.id
_entity.type
_entity.pdbx_description
1 polymer ?
#
loop_
_entity_poly.entity_id
_entity_poly.type
_entity_poly.pdbx_seq_one_letter_code
_entity_poly.pdbx_strand_id
1 'polypeptide(L)'
;MSHTIKEKKKLLARVGRIRGQVEAIERALTEETECERIMHMIAGIRGSVAGLMAEVVEDHIRTHLVDPDRNPGALNAEAADQLIDVVHTYLK
;
A
#
# COMPACT_ATOMS: atom_id res chain seq x y z
N MET A 1 -16.71 6.25 -16.91
CA MET A 1 -16.54 5.71 -15.54
C MET A 1 -15.06 5.74 -15.25
N SER A 2 -14.66 6.57 -14.29
CA SER A 2 -13.27 6.88 -13.93
C SER A 2 -12.42 5.60 -13.85
N HIS A 3 -11.15 5.67 -14.25
CA HIS A 3 -10.13 4.60 -14.23
C HIS A 3 -9.83 4.11 -12.80
N THR A 4 -10.87 3.66 -12.12
CA THR A 4 -10.94 3.61 -10.66
C THR A 4 -10.40 2.27 -10.20
N ILE A 5 -9.09 2.25 -9.93
CA ILE A 5 -8.43 1.31 -9.03
C ILE A 5 -8.68 -0.15 -9.42
N LYS A 6 -7.77 -0.74 -10.22
CA LYS A 6 -7.80 -2.19 -10.43
C LYS A 6 -7.68 -2.87 -9.06
N GLU A 7 -8.31 -4.04 -8.91
CA GLU A 7 -8.27 -4.78 -7.64
C GLU A 7 -8.89 -4.06 -6.42
N LYS A 8 -9.86 -3.13 -6.62
CA LYS A 8 -10.56 -2.42 -5.52
C LYS A 8 -10.96 -3.32 -4.35
N LYS A 9 -11.49 -4.52 -4.61
CA LYS A 9 -11.88 -5.48 -3.56
C LYS A 9 -10.70 -5.93 -2.71
N LYS A 10 -9.54 -6.19 -3.32
CA LYS A 10 -8.29 -6.57 -2.65
C LYS A 10 -7.77 -5.43 -1.77
N LEU A 11 -7.75 -4.21 -2.29
CA LEU A 11 -7.32 -3.03 -1.53
C LEU A 11 -8.25 -2.73 -0.35
N LEU A 12 -9.56 -2.82 -0.54
CA LEU A 12 -10.53 -2.70 0.56
C LEU A 12 -10.32 -3.76 1.63
N ALA A 13 -9.99 -5.01 1.25
CA ALA A 13 -9.66 -6.06 2.21
C ALA A 13 -8.38 -5.74 3.01
N ARG A 14 -7.35 -5.15 2.37
CA ARG A 14 -6.13 -4.68 3.05
C ARG A 14 -6.42 -3.55 4.04
N VAL A 15 -7.19 -2.54 3.61
CA VAL A 15 -7.63 -1.44 4.47
C VAL A 15 -8.43 -1.96 5.66
N GLY A 16 -9.32 -2.93 5.44
CA GLY A 16 -10.09 -3.59 6.51
C GLY A 16 -9.20 -4.26 7.56
N ARG A 17 -8.11 -4.92 7.13
CA ARG A 17 -7.12 -5.50 8.06
C ARG A 17 -6.36 -4.43 8.84
N ILE A 18 -5.88 -3.37 8.16
CA ILE A 18 -5.18 -2.25 8.82
C ILE A 18 -6.06 -1.62 9.89
N ARG A 19 -7.34 -1.37 9.57
CA ARG A 19 -8.31 -0.85 10.53
C ARG A 19 -8.40 -1.73 11.78
N GLY A 20 -8.54 -3.05 11.62
CA GLY A 20 -8.57 -3.98 12.76
C GLY A 20 -7.29 -3.97 13.60
N GLN A 21 -6.12 -3.74 12.97
CA GLN A 21 -4.86 -3.57 13.70
C GLN A 21 -4.83 -2.24 14.47
N VAL A 22 -5.32 -1.14 13.89
CA VAL A 22 -5.42 0.16 14.58
C VAL A 22 -6.36 0.07 15.78
N GLU A 23 -7.53 -0.54 15.62
CA GLU A 23 -8.48 -0.80 16.70
C GLU A 23 -7.85 -1.67 17.81
N ALA A 24 -6.95 -2.60 17.46
CA ALA A 24 -6.23 -3.39 18.45
C ALA A 24 -5.21 -2.57 19.26
N ILE A 25 -4.54 -1.59 18.63
CA ILE A 25 -3.66 -0.65 19.33
C ILE A 25 -4.47 0.24 20.28
N GLU A 26 -5.60 0.77 19.82
CA GLU A 26 -6.49 1.60 20.63
C GLU A 26 -6.98 0.85 21.88
N ARG A 27 -7.40 -0.41 21.73
CA ARG A 27 -7.76 -1.26 22.88
C ARG A 27 -6.59 -1.47 23.82
N ALA A 28 -5.41 -1.79 23.29
CA ALA A 28 -4.24 -2.02 24.14
C ALA A 28 -3.80 -0.77 24.92
N LEU A 29 -3.92 0.42 24.33
CA LEU A 29 -3.70 1.69 25.02
C LEU A 29 -4.76 1.92 26.11
N THR A 30 -6.02 1.61 25.83
CA THR A 30 -7.13 1.74 26.79
C THR A 30 -7.00 0.77 27.96
N GLU A 31 -6.50 -0.44 27.70
CA GLU A 31 -6.25 -1.49 28.70
C GLU A 31 -4.90 -1.29 29.42
N GLU A 32 -4.19 -0.18 29.19
CA GLU A 32 -2.88 0.14 29.77
C GLU A 32 -1.85 -1.01 29.59
N THR A 33 -1.86 -1.62 28.41
CA THR A 33 -0.91 -2.68 28.05
C THR A 33 0.52 -2.16 28.03
N GLU A 34 1.49 -3.01 28.37
CA GLU A 34 2.92 -2.74 28.31
C GLU A 34 3.38 -2.05 27.01
N CYS A 35 4.21 -1.00 27.17
CA CYS A 35 4.74 -0.20 26.07
C CYS A 35 5.45 -1.04 24.99
N GLU A 36 6.16 -2.09 25.39
CA GLU A 36 6.83 -3.02 24.46
C GLU A 36 5.85 -3.66 23.48
N ARG A 37 4.70 -4.13 23.98
CA ARG A 37 3.68 -4.75 23.14
C ARG A 37 3.05 -3.72 22.19
N ILE A 38 2.82 -2.50 22.66
CA ILE A 38 2.33 -1.40 21.80
C ILE A 38 3.34 -1.09 20.68
N MET A 39 4.63 -1.01 21.00
CA MET A 39 5.69 -0.82 20.00
C MET A 39 5.68 -1.92 18.92
N HIS A 40 5.51 -3.18 19.32
CA HIS A 40 5.41 -4.29 18.36
C HIS A 40 4.16 -4.21 17.48
N MET A 41 3.01 -3.83 18.03
CA MET A 41 1.79 -3.65 17.23
C MET A 41 1.94 -2.51 16.21
N ILE A 42 2.51 -1.37 16.61
CA ILE A 42 2.80 -0.25 15.71
C ILE A 42 3.77 -0.70 14.60
N ALA A 43 4.85 -1.39 14.96
CA ALA A 43 5.81 -1.92 13.99
C ALA A 43 5.16 -2.87 12.97
N GLY A 44 4.20 -3.70 13.42
CA GLY A 44 3.42 -4.57 12.54
C GLY A 44 2.52 -3.81 11.56
N ILE A 45 1.86 -2.74 12.00
CA ILE A 45 1.02 -1.92 11.11
C ILE A 45 1.85 -1.21 10.04
N ARG A 46 3.06 -0.76 10.38
CA ARG A 46 3.94 -0.08 9.42
C ARG A 46 4.14 -0.90 8.14
N GLY A 47 4.39 -2.21 8.26
CA GLY A 47 4.52 -3.10 7.10
C GLY A 47 3.20 -3.28 6.32
N SER A 48 2.07 -3.39 7.02
CA SER A 48 0.75 -3.43 6.37
C SER A 48 0.48 -2.18 5.52
N VAL A 49 0.84 -1.00 6.03
CA VAL A 49 0.68 0.28 5.32
C VAL A 49 1.66 0.40 4.16
N ALA A 50 2.93 0.02 4.36
CA ALA A 50 3.94 0.03 3.30
C ALA A 50 3.53 -0.86 2.12
N GLY A 51 3.07 -2.09 2.41
CA GLY A 51 2.56 -2.99 1.38
C GLY A 51 1.29 -2.50 0.68
N LEU A 52 0.41 -1.76 1.35
CA LEU A 52 -0.73 -1.11 0.70
C LEU A 52 -0.27 0.01 -0.25
N MET A 53 0.70 0.82 0.18
CA MET A 53 1.26 1.89 -0.65
C MET A 53 1.91 1.34 -1.91
N ALA A 54 2.71 0.27 -1.78
CA ALA A 54 3.33 -0.43 -2.89
C ALA A 54 2.30 -0.83 -3.98
N GLU A 55 1.19 -1.47 -3.59
CA GLU A 55 0.16 -1.90 -4.55
C GLU A 55 -0.53 -0.71 -5.25
N VAL A 56 -0.80 0.38 -4.53
CA VAL A 56 -1.44 1.57 -5.10
C VAL A 56 -0.50 2.29 -6.08
N VAL A 57 0.78 2.38 -5.74
CA VAL A 57 1.80 2.97 -6.62
C VAL A 57 1.99 2.11 -7.86
N GLU A 58 2.04 0.79 -7.73
CA GLU A 58 2.12 -0.12 -8.89
C GLU A 58 0.92 0.08 -9.83
N ASP A 59 -0.31 0.09 -9.31
CA ASP A 59 -1.50 0.30 -10.15
C ASP A 59 -1.43 1.67 -10.84
N HIS A 60 -0.96 2.71 -10.13
CA HIS A 60 -0.77 4.03 -10.72
C HIS A 60 0.25 4.03 -11.86
N ILE A 61 1.40 3.39 -11.68
CA ILE A 61 2.42 3.25 -12.74
C ILE A 61 1.80 2.56 -13.96
N ARG A 62 1.17 1.39 -13.77
CA ARG A 62 0.62 0.59 -14.88
C ARG A 62 -0.54 1.27 -15.60
N THR A 63 -1.33 2.10 -14.92
CA THR A 63 -2.53 2.73 -15.50
C THR A 63 -2.29 4.12 -16.05
N HIS A 64 -1.33 4.86 -15.51
CA HIS A 64 -1.12 6.27 -15.84
C HIS A 64 0.26 6.57 -16.43
N LEU A 65 1.27 5.71 -16.28
CA LEU A 65 2.63 6.01 -16.75
C LEU A 65 3.08 5.17 -17.95
N VAL A 66 2.33 4.13 -18.33
CA VAL A 66 2.70 3.22 -19.44
C VAL A 66 1.83 3.38 -20.68
N ASP A 67 0.71 4.13 -20.59
CA ASP A 67 -0.24 4.31 -21.68
C ASP A 67 0.26 5.40 -22.66
N PRO A 68 0.83 5.03 -23.83
CA PRO A 68 1.45 5.97 -24.76
C PRO A 68 0.41 6.83 -25.48
N ASP A 69 -0.82 6.31 -25.61
CA ASP A 69 -1.93 7.01 -26.24
C ASP A 69 -2.52 8.09 -25.31
N ARG A 70 -2.32 7.94 -23.99
CA ARG A 70 -2.75 8.94 -22.99
C ARG A 70 -1.67 9.91 -22.56
N ASN A 71 -0.40 9.53 -22.61
CA ASN A 71 0.70 10.38 -22.13
C ASN A 71 1.86 10.43 -23.14
N PRO A 72 2.08 11.59 -23.79
CA PRO A 72 3.29 11.84 -24.56
C PRO A 72 4.51 11.71 -23.64
N GLY A 73 5.36 10.70 -23.86
CA GLY A 73 6.50 10.39 -22.99
C GLY A 73 6.23 9.31 -21.93
N ALA A 74 5.16 8.51 -22.08
CA ALA A 74 4.93 7.33 -21.25
C ALA A 74 6.17 6.41 -21.21
N LEU A 75 6.40 5.82 -20.05
CA LEU A 75 7.43 4.79 -19.87
C LEU A 75 7.09 3.59 -20.75
N ASN A 76 8.11 2.98 -21.34
CA ASN A 76 7.94 1.65 -21.89
C ASN A 76 7.69 0.64 -20.75
N ALA A 77 7.13 -0.53 -21.09
CA ALA A 77 6.77 -1.54 -20.09
C ALA A 77 7.95 -1.97 -19.22
N GLU A 78 9.15 -2.07 -19.81
CA GLU A 78 10.36 -2.47 -19.11
C GLU A 78 10.81 -1.45 -18.05
N ALA A 79 10.79 -0.16 -18.37
CA ALA A 79 11.11 0.91 -17.41
C ALA A 79 10.08 1.01 -16.28
N ALA A 80 8.82 0.71 -16.58
CA ALA A 80 7.76 0.65 -15.58
C ALA A 80 7.93 -0.53 -14.62
N ASP A 81 8.26 -1.73 -15.14
CA ASP A 81 8.53 -2.89 -14.29
C ASP A 81 9.76 -2.66 -13.40
N GLN A 82 10.84 -2.05 -13.92
CA GLN A 82 12.00 -1.65 -13.10
C GLN A 82 11.63 -0.68 -11.97
N LEU A 83 10.75 0.29 -12.24
CA LEU A 83 10.29 1.23 -11.21
C LEU A 83 9.43 0.52 -10.16
N ILE A 84 8.57 -0.41 -10.56
CA ILE A 84 7.76 -1.22 -9.63
C ILE A 84 8.66 -2.04 -8.71
N ASP A 85 9.71 -2.66 -9.24
CA ASP A 85 10.67 -3.41 -8.43
C ASP A 85 11.39 -2.54 -7.38
N VAL A 86 11.75 -1.31 -7.77
CA VAL A 86 12.31 -0.31 -6.84
C VAL A 86 11.29 0.02 -5.74
N VAL A 87 10.05 0.31 -6.11
CA VAL A 87 8.96 0.62 -5.16
C VAL A 87 8.77 -0.53 -4.16
N HIS A 88 8.71 -1.78 -4.62
CA HIS A 88 8.56 -2.96 -3.76
C HIS A 88 9.78 -3.20 -2.85
N THR A 89 10.97 -2.77 -3.27
CA THR A 89 12.18 -2.90 -2.47
C THR A 89 12.19 -1.93 -1.30
N TYR A 90 11.74 -0.70 -1.51
CA TYR A 90 11.76 0.36 -0.49
C TYR A 90 10.48 0.42 0.37
N LEU A 91 9.36 -0.13 -0.08
CA LEU A 91 8.07 -0.14 0.63
C LEU A 91 7.72 -1.51 1.24
N LYS A 92 8.67 -2.13 1.93
CA LYS A 92 8.45 -3.37 2.70
C LYS A 92 7.78 -3.13 4.06
#